data_AF-A0A101KUE8-F1
#
_entry.id   AF-A0A101KUE8-F1
#
_cell.length_a   1.000
_cell.length_b   1.000
_cell.length_c   1.000
_cell.angle_alpha   90.00
_cell.angle_beta   90.00
_cell.angle_gamma   90.00
#
_symmetry.space_group_name_H-M   'P 1'
#
loop_
_entity.id
_entity.type
_entity.pdbx_description
1 polymer ?
#
loop_
_entity_poly.entity_id
_entity_poly.type
_entity_poly.pdbx_seq_one_letter_code
_entity_poly.pdbx_strand_id
1 'polypeptide(L)' 'MGICIVFTPENPRLYTLNSSAWLIMELCDGRSWRSLERSYFATIEPSRSREVARLELRRGIEDLIQQGVIELVEPA' A
#
# COMPACT_ATOMS: atom_id res chain seq x y z
N MET A 1 5.89 9.71 -15.35
CA MET A 1 5.67 9.16 -13.99
C MET A 1 5.68 10.31 -13.02
N GLY A 2 4.64 10.43 -12.19
CA GLY A 2 4.58 11.43 -11.12
C GLY A 2 5.40 10.98 -9.90
N ILE A 3 5.66 11.92 -8.99
CA ILE A 3 6.27 11.66 -7.68
C ILE A 3 5.15 11.80 -6.65
N CYS A 4 5.02 10.83 -5.75
CA CYS A 4 4.11 10.93 -4.61
C CYS A 4 4.94 11.21 -3.34
N ILE A 5 4.65 12.34 -2.69
CA ILE A 5 5.29 12.76 -1.44
C ILE A 5 4.23 12.74 -0.35
N VAL A 6 4.53 12.06 0.76
CA VAL A 6 3.64 11.94 1.91
C VAL A 6 4.28 12.61 3.13
N PHE A 7 3.49 13.35 3.89
CA PHE A 7 3.86 13.97 5.16
C PHE A 7 3.09 13.32 6.31
N THR A 8 3.79 12.91 7.37
CA THR A 8 3.21 12.24 8.53
C THR A 8 3.21 13.18 9.74
N PRO A 9 2.08 13.77 10.15
CA PRO A 9 2.06 14.85 11.14
C PRO A 9 2.39 14.39 12.56
N GLU A 10 1.99 13.17 12.96
CA GLU A 10 2.25 12.64 14.31
C GLU A 10 3.73 12.33 14.56
N ASN A 11 4.47 12.02 13.48
CA ASN A 11 5.91 11.87 13.48
C ASN A 11 6.47 12.64 12.28
N PRO A 12 6.71 13.97 12.41
CA PRO A 12 6.96 14.88 11.29
C PRO A 12 8.09 14.44 10.36
N ARG A 13 7.72 13.76 9.27
CA ARG A 13 8.65 13.21 8.28
C ARG A 13 8.03 13.28 6.89
N LEU A 14 8.91 13.38 5.89
CA LEU A 14 8.54 13.35 4.48
C LEU A 14 9.05 12.04 3.86
N TYR A 15 8.18 11.37 3.12
CA TYR A 15 8.48 10.14 2.41
C TYR A 15 8.22 10.33 0.92
N THR A 16 9.08 9.77 0.08
CA THR A 16 8.75 9.56 -1.34
C THR A 16 8.27 8.12 -1.50
N LEU A 17 7.06 7.94 -2.03
CA LEU A 17 6.56 6.60 -2.31
C LEU A 17 7.04 6.14 -3.69
N ASN A 18 7.57 4.91 -3.75
CA ASN A 18 7.76 4.23 -5.02
C ASN A 18 6.39 3.84 -5.61
N SER A 19 6.37 3.43 -6.88
CA SER A 19 5.12 3.13 -7.61
C SER A 19 4.25 2.08 -6.90
N SER A 20 4.86 1.06 -6.32
CA SER A 20 4.14 -0.01 -5.62
C SER A 20 3.52 0.49 -4.32
N ALA A 21 4.28 1.23 -3.50
CA ALA A 21 3.79 1.79 -2.24
C ALA A 21 2.67 2.82 -2.48
N TRP A 22 2.79 3.64 -3.52
CA TRP A 22 1.72 4.56 -3.92
C TRP A 22 0.45 3.80 -4.33
N LEU A 23 0.57 2.78 -5.20
CA LEU A 23 -0.59 1.96 -5.58
C LEU A 23 -1.24 1.29 -4.35
N ILE A 24 -0.45 0.74 -3.44
CA ILE A 24 -0.97 0.11 -2.22
C ILE A 24 -1.77 1.13 -1.39
N MET A 25 -1.22 2.33 -1.18
CA MET A 25 -1.90 3.41 -0.47
C MET A 25 -3.22 3.81 -1.15
N GLU A 26 -3.26 3.92 -2.47
CA GLU A 26 -4.49 4.25 -3.21
C GLU A 26 -5.57 3.16 -3.11
N LEU A 27 -5.17 1.91 -2.92
CA LEU A 27 -6.11 0.79 -2.75
C LEU A 27 -6.64 0.66 -1.31
N CYS A 28 -6.05 1.37 -0.34
CA CYS A 28 -6.45 1.34 1.06
C CYS A 28 -7.60 2.32 1.33
N ASP A 29 -8.83 1.81 1.28
CA ASP A 29 -10.08 2.53 1.50
C ASP A 29 -10.98 1.85 2.55
N GLY A 30 -10.37 1.17 3.53
CA GLY A 30 -11.08 0.40 4.55
C GLY A 30 -11.55 -0.99 4.10
N ARG A 31 -11.14 -1.44 2.91
CA ARG A 31 -11.45 -2.78 2.39
C ARG A 31 -10.73 -3.89 3.14
N SER A 32 -11.32 -5.08 3.11
CA SER A 32 -10.70 -6.29 3.67
C SER A 32 -9.42 -6.68 2.92
N TRP A 33 -8.51 -7.35 3.65
CA TRP A 33 -7.26 -7.90 3.12
C TRP A 33 -7.44 -8.68 1.81
N ARG A 34 -8.45 -9.56 1.76
CA ARG A 34 -8.73 -10.40 0.58
C ARG A 34 -9.14 -9.57 -0.63
N SER A 35 -9.88 -8.48 -0.41
CA SER A 35 -10.28 -7.57 -1.48
C SER A 35 -9.08 -6.76 -1.99
N LEU A 36 -8.22 -6.33 -1.09
CA LEU A 36 -6.97 -5.63 -1.40
C LEU A 36 -6.01 -6.50 -2.23
N GLU A 37 -5.76 -7.75 -1.79
CA GLU A 37 -4.95 -8.73 -2.53
C GLU A 37 -5.43 -8.91 -3.97
N ARG A 38 -6.75 -9.02 -4.15
CA ARG A 38 -7.35 -9.19 -5.49
C ARG A 38 -7.17 -7.96 -6.36
N SER A 39 -7.44 -6.76 -5.83
CA SER A 39 -7.30 -5.51 -6.57
C SER A 39 -5.85 -5.23 -6.94
N TYR A 40 -4.92 -5.40 -6.01
CA TYR A 40 -3.49 -5.20 -6.27
C TYR A 40 -2.99 -6.11 -7.38
N PHE A 41 -3.31 -7.42 -7.29
CA PHE A 41 -2.94 -8.40 -8.31
C PHE A 41 -3.50 -8.04 -9.70
N ALA A 42 -4.77 -7.66 -9.77
CA ALA A 42 -5.40 -7.27 -11.04
C ALA A 42 -4.74 -6.06 -11.71
N THR A 43 -4.11 -5.17 -10.93
CA THR A 43 -3.41 -3.98 -11.44
C THR A 43 -2.00 -4.29 -11.96
N ILE A 44 -1.30 -5.27 -11.39
CA ILE A 44 0.11 -5.55 -11.72
C ILE A 44 0.31 -6.76 -12.64
N GLU A 45 -0.72 -7.55 -12.90
CA GLU A 45 -0.64 -8.58 -13.93
C GLU A 45 -0.50 -7.98 -15.35
N PRO A 46 0.22 -8.64 -16.28
CA PRO A 46 0.92 -9.92 -16.13
C PRO A 46 2.39 -9.78 -15.66
N SER A 47 2.81 -8.59 -15.22
CA SER A 47 4.22 -8.26 -15.01
C SER A 47 4.90 -9.00 -13.83
N ARG A 48 4.11 -9.58 -12.91
CA ARG A 48 4.58 -10.22 -11.67
C ARG A 48 3.81 -11.53 -11.43
N SER A 49 4.46 -12.54 -10.84
CA SER A 49 3.76 -13.73 -10.36
C SER A 49 2.89 -13.42 -9.14
N ARG A 50 1.90 -14.26 -8.88
CA ARG A 50 0.97 -14.08 -7.75
C ARG A 50 1.68 -14.15 -6.39
N GLU A 51 2.68 -15.00 -6.26
CA GLU A 51 3.45 -15.16 -5.02
C GLU A 51 4.29 -13.92 -4.73
N VAL A 52 4.95 -13.37 -5.77
CA VAL A 52 5.74 -12.14 -5.65
C VAL A 52 4.83 -10.96 -5.32
N ALA A 53 3.70 -10.83 -6.03
CA ALA A 53 2.67 -9.81 -5.78
C ALA A 53 2.19 -9.83 -4.33
N ARG A 54 1.95 -11.03 -3.78
CA ARG A 54 1.47 -11.21 -2.42
C ARG A 54 2.51 -10.78 -1.37
N LEU A 55 3.77 -11.16 -1.57
CA LEU A 55 4.87 -10.75 -0.69
C LEU A 55 5.11 -9.24 -0.74
N GLU A 56 5.04 -8.65 -1.93
CA GLU A 56 5.18 -7.21 -2.16
C GLU A 56 4.08 -6.42 -1.47
N LEU A 57 2.82 -6.83 -1.65
CA LEU A 57 1.68 -6.22 -0.98
C LEU A 57 1.81 -6.26 0.53
N ARG A 58 2.17 -7.43 1.07
CA ARG A 58 2.33 -7.61 2.53
C ARG A 58 3.40 -6.70 3.11
N ARG A 59 4.59 -6.69 2.53
CA ARG A 59 5.68 -5.83 2.99
C ARG A 59 5.33 -4.36 2.85
N GLY A 60 4.73 -3.98 1.71
CA GLY A 60 4.34 -2.58 1.48
C GLY A 60 3.31 -2.08 2.51
N ILE A 61 2.36 -2.92 2.93
CA ILE A 61 1.40 -2.54 3.98
C ILE A 61 2.07 -2.45 5.34
N GLU A 62 2.90 -3.43 5.70
CA GLU A 62 3.67 -3.40 6.95
C GLU A 62 4.54 -2.11 7.02
N ASP A 63 5.21 -1.75 5.92
CA ASP A 63 6.04 -0.55 5.82
C ASP A 63 5.22 0.74 5.92
N LEU A 64 4.09 0.83 5.19
CA LEU A 64 3.22 2.02 5.23
C LEU A 64 2.57 2.23 6.60
N ILE A 65 2.21 1.15 7.30
CA ILE A 65 1.73 1.22 8.68
C ILE A 65 2.84 1.71 9.62
N GLN A 66 4.05 1.14 9.52
CA GLN A 66 5.19 1.58 10.34
C GLN A 66 5.57 3.05 10.11
N GLN A 67 5.37 3.55 8.90
CA GLN A 67 5.59 4.95 8.55
C GLN A 67 4.45 5.87 9.01
N GLY A 68 3.29 5.33 9.40
CA GLY A 68 2.10 6.11 9.75
C GLY A 68 1.40 6.72 8.54
N VAL A 69 1.55 6.11 7.36
CA VAL A 69 0.90 6.56 6.11
C VAL A 69 -0.51 5.98 5.97
N ILE A 70 -0.71 4.75 6.45
CA ILE A 70 -2.01 4.08 6.51
C ILE A 70 -2.20 3.44 7.88
N GLU A 71 -3.44 3.14 8.24
CA GLU A 71 -3.80 2.46 9.49
C GLU A 71 -4.83 1.36 9.25
N LEU A 72 -4.94 0.44 10.21
CA LEU A 72 -6.03 -0.53 10.24
C LEU A 72 -7.24 0.10 10.92
N VAL A 73 -8.36 0.08 10.22
CA VAL A 73 -9.65 0.55 10.74
C VAL A 73 -10.44 -0.66 11.25
N GLU A 74 -10.89 -0.60 12.50
CA GLU A 74 -11.82 -1.61 13.01
C GLU A 74 -13.20 -1.43 12.35
N PRO A 75 -13.89 -2.52 11.97
CA PRO A 75 -15.25 -2.43 11.48
C PRO A 75 -16.18 -1.96 12.61
N ALA A 76 -17.03 -0.97 12.30
CA ALA A 76 -18.04 -0.42 13.21
C ALA A 76 -19.10 -1.43 13.63
#